data_AF-A0A7V8E7Z2-F1
#
_entry.id   AF-A0A7V8E7Z2-F1
#
_cell.length_a   1.000
_cell.length_b   1.000
_cell.length_c   1.000
_cell.angle_alpha   90.00
_cell.angle_beta   90.00
_cell.angle_gamma   90.00
#
_symmetry.space_group_name_H-M   'P 1'
#
loop_
_entity.id
_entity.type
_entity.pdbx_description
1 polymer ?
#
loop_
_entity_poly.entity_id
_entity_poly.type
_entity_poly.pdbx_seq_one_letter_code
_entity_poly.pdbx_strand_id
1 'polypeptide(L)'
;MKKSRSVDVSAAVRNEPAMRSAIQRATLEARQRHKQAGLPVAEWRDGKVVWVPADQIEEAKPARKTKGKNRASAFAPKREPQRPATRPRRG
;
A
#
# COMPACT_ATOMS: atom_id res chain seq x y z
N MET A 1 -23.23 -9.10 30.09
CA MET A 1 -22.15 -9.49 29.16
C MET A 1 -22.42 -8.85 27.80
N LYS A 2 -21.46 -8.09 27.24
CA LYS A 2 -21.63 -7.42 25.93
C LYS A 2 -21.49 -8.48 24.82
N LYS A 3 -22.56 -8.73 24.05
CA LYS A 3 -22.52 -9.61 22.88
C LYS A 3 -21.46 -9.09 21.90
N SER A 4 -20.44 -9.88 21.63
CA SER A 4 -19.50 -9.64 20.53
C SER A 4 -20.27 -9.76 19.22
N ARG A 5 -20.32 -8.68 18.45
CA ARG A 5 -20.86 -8.74 17.08
C ARG A 5 -19.88 -9.58 16.25
N SER A 6 -20.35 -10.71 15.72
CA SER A 6 -19.61 -11.44 14.70
C SER A 6 -19.54 -10.57 13.44
N VAL A 7 -18.34 -10.41 12.89
CA VAL A 7 -18.12 -9.71 11.63
C VAL A 7 -17.80 -10.77 10.58
N ASP A 8 -18.49 -10.72 9.45
CA ASP A 8 -18.08 -11.47 8.27
C ASP A 8 -16.81 -10.82 7.69
N VAL A 9 -15.68 -11.50 7.85
CA VAL A 9 -14.37 -11.02 7.40
C VAL A 9 -14.32 -10.90 5.87
N SER A 10 -14.94 -11.82 5.14
CA SER A 10 -14.96 -11.78 3.67
C SER A 10 -15.70 -10.54 3.17
N ALA A 11 -16.84 -10.22 3.79
CA ALA A 11 -17.59 -9.00 3.48
C ALA A 11 -16.82 -7.73 3.87
N ALA A 12 -16.15 -7.73 5.03
CA ALA A 12 -15.38 -6.60 5.51
C ALA A 12 -14.17 -6.28 4.62
N VAL A 13 -13.45 -7.30 4.15
CA VAL A 13 -12.28 -7.15 3.26
C VAL A 13 -12.69 -6.64 1.87
N ARG A 14 -13.87 -7.03 1.38
CA ARG A 14 -14.41 -6.55 0.08
C ARG A 14 -14.78 -5.06 0.09
N ASN A 15 -15.05 -4.48 1.26
CA ASN A 15 -15.28 -3.04 1.40
C ASN A 15 -13.93 -2.30 1.47
N GLU A 16 -13.31 -2.09 0.30
CA GLU A 16 -11.96 -1.53 0.18
C GLU A 16 -11.74 -0.21 0.93
N PRO A 17 -12.63 0.80 0.86
CA PRO A 17 -12.43 2.07 1.59
C PRO A 17 -12.46 1.90 3.11
N ALA A 18 -13.40 1.09 3.62
CA ALA A 18 -13.53 0.84 5.05
C ALA A 18 -12.35 0.01 5.57
N MET A 19 -11.98 -1.03 4.83
CA MET A 19 -10.83 -1.88 5.13
C MET A 19 -9.54 -1.06 5.16
N ARG A 20 -9.26 -0.26 4.12
CA ARG A 20 -8.06 0.60 4.05
C ARG A 20 -7.97 1.53 5.25
N SER A 21 -9.09 2.17 5.60
CA SER A 21 -9.16 3.09 6.75
C SER A 21 -8.90 2.36 8.08
N ALA A 22 -9.44 1.15 8.24
CA ALA A 22 -9.22 0.33 9.42
C ALA A 22 -7.75 -0.10 9.55
N ILE A 23 -7.14 -0.59 8.46
CA ILE A 23 -5.73 -1.00 8.42
C ILE A 23 -4.81 0.19 8.72
N GLN A 24 -5.08 1.37 8.15
CA GLN A 24 -4.29 2.57 8.43
C GLN A 24 -4.32 2.92 9.91
N ARG A 25 -5.50 2.95 10.54
CA ARG A 25 -5.63 3.23 11.97
C ARG A 25 -4.88 2.21 12.82
N ALA A 26 -5.07 0.92 12.53
CA ALA A 26 -4.40 -0.16 13.25
C ALA A 26 -2.86 -0.09 13.11
N THR A 27 -2.37 0.28 11.92
CA THR A 27 -0.92 0.44 11.67
C THR A 27 -0.34 1.58 12.50
N LEU A 28 -1.04 2.72 12.59
CA LEU A 28 -0.61 3.85 13.40
C LEU A 28 -0.55 3.50 14.89
N GLU A 29 -1.61 2.84 15.37
CA GLU A 29 -1.69 2.40 16.76
C GLU A 29 -0.59 1.38 17.09
N ALA A 30 -0.37 0.39 16.23
CA ALA A 30 0.70 -0.59 16.40
C ALA A 30 2.08 0.07 16.46
N ARG A 31 2.39 0.99 15.53
CA ARG A 31 3.63 1.76 15.53
C ARG A 31 3.82 2.53 16.84
N GLN A 32 2.78 3.21 17.32
CA GLN A 32 2.86 3.98 18.56
C GLN A 32 3.12 3.08 19.77
N ARG A 33 2.41 1.95 19.87
CA ARG A 33 2.61 0.97 20.96
C ARG A 33 4.01 0.38 20.94
N HIS A 34 4.52 0.01 19.77
CA HIS A 34 5.88 -0.51 19.63
C HIS A 34 6.94 0.52 20.01
N LYS A 35 6.78 1.77 19.56
CA LYS A 35 7.67 2.88 19.94
C LYS A 35 7.68 3.11 21.46
N GLN A 36 6.50 3.15 22.09
CA GLN A 36 6.38 3.31 23.55
C GLN A 36 6.97 2.14 24.33
N ALA A 37 6.86 0.93 23.81
CA ALA A 37 7.41 -0.27 24.42
C ALA A 37 8.91 -0.48 24.15
N GLY A 38 9.53 0.35 23.29
CA GLY A 38 10.92 0.16 22.86
C GLY A 38 11.11 -1.09 21.98
N LEU A 39 10.06 -1.59 21.36
CA LEU A 39 10.09 -2.81 20.54
C LEU A 39 10.23 -2.47 19.05
N PRO A 40 11.10 -3.17 18.31
CA PRO A 40 11.21 -3.01 16.87
C PRO A 40 9.94 -3.50 16.15
N VAL A 41 9.75 -3.03 14.92
CA VAL A 41 8.67 -3.45 14.01
C VAL A 41 9.26 -3.98 12.71
N ALA A 42 8.69 -5.06 12.18
CA ALA A 42 9.01 -5.52 10.84
C ALA A 42 8.19 -4.74 9.80
N GLU A 43 8.86 -4.12 8.84
CA GLU A 43 8.24 -3.44 7.70
C GLU A 43 8.63 -4.10 6.39
N TRP A 44 7.69 -4.14 5.45
CA TRP A 44 7.99 -4.52 4.07
C TRP A 44 8.47 -3.30 3.29
N ARG A 45 9.72 -3.31 2.82
CA ARG A 45 10.32 -2.26 2.00
C ARG A 45 11.06 -2.88 0.84
N ASP A 46 10.79 -2.43 -0.39
CA ASP A 46 11.50 -2.86 -1.60
C ASP A 46 11.59 -4.39 -1.79
N GLY A 47 10.50 -5.10 -1.47
CA GLY A 47 10.42 -6.56 -1.66
C GLY A 47 11.10 -7.38 -0.56
N LYS A 48 11.55 -6.76 0.53
CA LYS A 48 12.18 -7.45 1.67
C LYS A 48 11.58 -7.01 3.00
N VAL A 49 11.71 -7.88 4.01
CA VAL A 49 11.39 -7.55 5.40
C VAL A 49 12.56 -6.81 6.01
N VAL A 50 12.32 -5.63 6.56
CA VAL A 50 13.30 -4.77 7.24
C VAL A 50 12.83 -4.55 8.67
N TRP A 51 13.71 -4.79 9.63
CA TRP A 51 13.43 -4.47 11.03
C TRP A 51 13.73 -3.00 11.30
N VAL A 52 12.74 -2.28 11.81
CA VAL A 52 12.83 -0.87 12.19
C VAL A 52 12.92 -0.79 13.71
N PRO A 53 14.03 -0.30 14.27
CA PRO A 53 14.19 -0.03 15.70
C PRO A 53 13.14 0.96 16.21
N ALA A 54 12.77 0.86 17.49
CA ALA A 54 11.70 1.67 18.08
C ALA A 54 11.95 3.19 18.00
N ASP A 55 13.20 3.61 18.12
CA ASP A 55 13.66 5.00 17.99
C ASP A 55 13.52 5.58 16.58
N GLN A 56 13.48 4.71 15.56
CA GLN A 56 13.34 5.09 14.15
C GLN A 56 11.89 5.00 13.65
N ILE A 57 10.95 4.60 14.52
CA ILE A 57 9.53 4.59 14.17
C ILE A 57 9.02 6.03 14.12
N GLU A 58 8.92 6.58 12.91
CA GLU A 58 8.27 7.86 12.68
C GLU A 58 6.78 7.76 13.01
N GLU A 59 6.30 8.70 13.83
CA GLU A 59 4.88 8.92 14.03
C GLU A 59 4.33 9.52 12.75
N ALA A 60 3.46 8.78 12.04
CA ALA A 60 2.89 9.32 10.82
C ALA A 60 2.02 10.53 11.20
N LYS A 61 2.53 11.72 10.95
CA LYS A 61 1.69 12.92 10.91
C LYS A 61 0.61 12.67 9.85
N PRO A 62 -0.67 12.99 10.14
CA PRO A 62 -1.72 12.74 9.18
C PRO A 62 -1.33 13.41 7.86
N ALA A 63 -1.25 12.61 6.80
CA ALA A 63 -0.84 13.08 5.49
C ALA A 63 -1.75 14.27 5.11
N ARG A 64 -1.16 15.47 5.15
CA ARG A 64 -1.76 16.68 4.60
C ARG A 64 -2.12 16.35 3.16
N LYS A 65 -3.41 16.40 2.80
CA LYS A 65 -3.88 16.13 1.43
C LYS A 65 -3.08 17.01 0.47
N THR A 66 -2.12 16.43 -0.24
CA THR A 66 -1.43 17.12 -1.33
C THR A 66 -2.42 17.20 -2.49
N LYS A 67 -3.03 18.38 -2.63
CA LYS A 67 -3.83 18.76 -3.80
C LYS A 67 -2.99 18.44 -5.04
N GLY A 68 -3.46 17.52 -5.87
CA GLY A 68 -2.74 16.99 -7.01
C GLY A 68 -2.16 18.10 -7.88
N LYS A 69 -0.83 18.09 -8.02
CA LYS A 69 -0.13 18.76 -9.11
C LYS A 69 0.79 17.72 -9.74
N ASN A 70 0.36 17.26 -10.91
CA ASN A 70 1.11 16.65 -12.01
C ASN A 70 2.27 15.71 -11.63
N ARG A 71 2.01 14.41 -11.73
CA ARG A 71 2.99 13.50 -12.31
C ARG A 71 2.32 12.76 -13.46
N ALA A 72 2.59 13.26 -14.66
CA ALA A 72 2.36 12.49 -15.88
C ALA A 72 2.97 11.10 -15.69
N SER A 73 2.17 10.11 -16.04
CA SER A 73 2.46 8.69 -15.91
C SER A 73 3.82 8.32 -16.52
N ALA A 74 4.78 7.95 -15.68
CA ALA A 74 5.98 7.23 -16.10
C ALA A 74 5.71 5.73 -16.37
N PHE A 75 4.44 5.36 -16.56
CA PHE A 75 4.01 4.02 -16.97
C PHE A 75 3.34 4.10 -18.34
N ALA A 76 4.04 4.67 -19.31
CA ALA A 76 3.74 4.39 -20.70
C ALA A 76 4.32 3.00 -21.00
N PRO A 77 3.52 1.95 -21.30
CA PRO A 77 4.09 0.76 -21.90
C PRO A 77 4.76 1.22 -23.19
N LYS A 78 6.05 0.90 -23.38
CA LYS A 78 6.71 1.08 -24.66
C LYS A 78 5.85 0.35 -25.70
N ARG A 79 5.06 1.08 -26.48
CA ARG A 79 4.41 0.51 -27.66
C ARG A 79 5.55 0.17 -28.60
N GLU A 80 5.93 -1.10 -28.60
CA GLU A 80 6.78 -1.66 -29.63
C GLU A 80 6.14 -1.31 -30.98
N PRO A 81 6.86 -0.62 -31.90
CA PRO A 81 6.30 -0.35 -33.21
C PRO A 81 6.05 -1.70 -33.87
N GLN A 82 4.79 -2.00 -34.15
CA GLN A 82 4.43 -3.18 -34.93
C GLN A 82 5.26 -3.13 -36.21
N ARG A 83 6.19 -4.06 -36.37
CA ARG A 83 6.93 -4.25 -37.61
C ARG A 83 5.90 -4.36 -38.74
N PRO A 84 5.98 -3.59 -39.83
CA PRO A 84 5.06 -3.76 -40.94
C PRO A 84 5.22 -5.19 -41.45
N ALA A 85 4.10 -5.90 -41.58
CA ALA A 85 4.05 -7.23 -42.14
C ALA A 85 4.78 -7.24 -43.50
N THR A 86 5.88 -7.99 -43.57
CA THR A 86 6.55 -8.28 -44.83
C THR A 86 5.56 -9.04 -45.70
N ARG A 87 5.01 -8.33 -46.70
CA ARG A 87 4.20 -8.89 -47.78
C ARG A 87 4.99 -10.00 -48.45
N PRO A 88 4.48 -11.24 -48.58
CA PRO A 88 5.14 -12.23 -49.41
C PRO A 88 5.08 -11.75 -50.86
N ARG A 89 6.25 -11.64 -51.51
CA ARG A 89 6.33 -11.54 -52.97
C ARG A 89 5.71 -12.81 -53.53
N ARG A 90 4.59 -12.66 -54.24
CA ARG A 90 3.95 -13.72 -55.01
C ARG A 90 4.18 -13.38 -56.48
N GLY A 91 4.86 -14.27 -57.21
CA GLY A 91 5.13 -14.15 -58.65
C GLY A 91 6.47 -13.53 -58.96
#